data_AF-A0AAQ1J350-F1
#
_entry.id   AF-A0AAQ1J350-F1
#
_cell.length_a   1.000
_cell.length_b   1.000
_cell.length_c   1.000
_cell.angle_alpha   90.00
_cell.angle_beta   90.00
_cell.angle_gamma   90.00
#
_symmetry.space_group_name_H-M   'P 1'
#
loop_
_entity.id
_entity.type
_entity.pdbx_description
1 polymer ?
#
loop_
_entity_poly.entity_id
_entity_poly.type
_entity_poly.pdbx_seq_one_letter_code
_entity_poly.pdbx_strand_id
1 'polypeptide(L)'
;MVGPQVGVRSNGASTNSAYSLFTIDRRGTSDTSDDVYSFRNLDGASVIDKRYANPQSRNDGLGSVRVATNVVRDINGALVPGDSSTLTLYDITSVLQGGLDYVQLGRVSPNPAGGAYTYFAVGQVQPTMIMPTTGTAQYEGGTRGQYINGAGVSYATASDLSLTANFGTGAVTGSASNFRMIDANSASASPPYSLNFNITATISGASFSGAATGSAMTGAVDGAFYGAGAPTEAALGFSLNETGGGGGKLVGVGGLRTR
;
A
#
# COMPACT_ATOMS: atom_id res chain seq x y z
N MET A 1 -1.47 -3.63 24.45
CA MET A 1 -2.66 -3.56 23.57
C MET A 1 -2.35 -2.54 22.49
N VAL A 2 -2.23 -2.95 21.23
CA VAL A 2 -1.91 -2.03 20.11
C VAL A 2 -3.23 -1.37 19.69
N GLY A 3 -3.27 -0.04 19.68
CA GLY A 3 -4.47 0.74 19.31
C GLY A 3 -4.86 0.56 17.85
N PRO A 4 -6.04 1.09 17.43
CA PRO A 4 -6.50 1.00 16.05
C PRO A 4 -5.46 1.59 15.08
N GLN A 5 -5.12 0.84 14.02
CA GLN A 5 -4.16 1.24 12.99
C GLN A 5 -4.87 2.10 11.94
N VAL A 6 -4.47 3.37 11.84
CA VAL A 6 -4.95 4.31 10.82
C VAL A 6 -3.94 4.30 9.66
N GLY A 7 -4.42 4.09 8.44
CA GLY A 7 -3.57 4.02 7.26
C GLY A 7 -4.20 4.70 6.05
N VAL A 8 -3.34 5.04 5.09
CA VAL A 8 -3.73 5.59 3.79
C VAL A 8 -4.45 4.50 3.01
N ARG A 9 -5.68 4.79 2.60
CA ARG A 9 -6.57 3.88 1.88
C ARG A 9 -6.86 4.49 0.51
N SER A 10 -6.30 3.89 -0.54
CA SER A 10 -6.67 4.23 -1.91
C SER A 10 -7.63 3.16 -2.42
N ASN A 11 -8.92 3.48 -2.37
CA ASN A 11 -9.88 2.84 -3.25
C ASN A 11 -9.82 3.64 -4.56
N GLY A 12 -9.80 3.01 -5.72
CA GLY A 12 -9.73 3.72 -7.01
C GLY A 12 -10.92 4.65 -7.31
N ALA A 13 -11.75 5.02 -6.34
CA ALA A 13 -12.82 6.01 -6.42
C ALA A 13 -12.71 6.98 -5.23
N SER A 14 -12.98 8.27 -5.49
CA SER A 14 -12.57 9.39 -4.65
C SER A 14 -13.30 9.59 -3.31
N THR A 15 -14.23 8.74 -2.84
CA THR A 15 -15.01 9.08 -1.62
C THR A 15 -15.53 7.96 -0.72
N ASN A 16 -15.23 6.67 -0.92
CA ASN A 16 -15.65 5.63 0.05
C ASN A 16 -14.56 4.57 0.26
N SER A 17 -13.98 4.54 1.46
CA SER A 17 -13.09 3.44 1.87
C SER A 17 -13.91 2.17 2.02
N ALA A 18 -13.54 1.09 1.31
CA ALA A 18 -14.24 -0.20 1.42
C ALA A 18 -14.18 -0.82 2.84
N TYR A 19 -13.20 -0.40 3.65
CA TYR A 19 -12.99 -0.82 5.03
C TYR A 19 -12.74 0.41 5.90
N SER A 20 -13.29 0.42 7.12
CA SER A 20 -13.09 1.47 8.14
C SER A 20 -12.05 1.09 9.20
N LEU A 21 -11.78 -0.20 9.42
CA LEU A 21 -10.82 -0.71 10.41
C LEU A 21 -9.92 -1.81 9.84
N PHE A 22 -8.66 -1.81 10.25
CA PHE A 22 -7.70 -2.89 10.02
C PHE A 22 -7.05 -3.31 11.34
N THR A 23 -6.93 -4.62 11.58
CA THR A 23 -6.28 -5.16 12.78
C THR A 23 -5.42 -6.37 12.42
N ILE A 24 -4.26 -6.47 13.05
CA ILE A 24 -3.38 -7.65 12.99
C ILE A 24 -3.41 -8.32 14.36
N ASP A 25 -3.84 -9.58 14.41
CA ASP A 25 -3.67 -10.45 15.56
C ASP A 25 -2.42 -11.31 15.34
N ARG A 26 -1.34 -10.97 16.06
CA ARG A 26 -0.04 -11.65 15.95
C ARG A 26 0.07 -12.91 16.80
N ARG A 27 -1.03 -13.41 17.38
CA ARG A 27 -1.08 -14.63 18.21
C ARG A 27 -0.08 -14.73 19.36
N GLY A 28 0.62 -13.64 19.68
CA GLY A 28 1.65 -13.58 20.72
C GLY A 28 3.02 -14.13 20.30
N THR A 29 3.25 -14.42 19.02
CA THR A 29 4.51 -14.93 18.48
C THR A 29 5.23 -13.84 17.67
N SER A 30 6.54 -14.00 17.48
CA SER A 30 7.31 -13.20 16.52
C SER A 30 7.25 -13.78 15.10
N ASP A 31 6.72 -14.99 14.96
CA ASP A 31 6.42 -15.58 13.67
C ASP A 31 5.20 -14.85 13.08
N THR A 32 5.25 -14.56 11.78
CA THR A 32 4.14 -13.91 11.08
C THR A 32 3.30 -14.93 10.30
N SER A 33 3.69 -16.21 10.32
CA SER A 33 3.02 -17.30 9.58
C SER A 33 1.64 -17.66 10.14
N ASP A 34 1.35 -17.31 11.39
CA ASP A 34 0.09 -17.54 12.09
C ASP A 34 -0.72 -16.26 12.36
N ASP A 35 -0.23 -15.11 11.86
CA ASP A 35 -0.93 -13.82 11.92
C ASP A 35 -2.33 -13.91 11.30
N VAL A 36 -3.30 -13.28 11.96
CA VAL A 36 -4.65 -13.08 11.41
C VAL A 36 -4.89 -11.60 11.13
N TYR A 37 -5.18 -11.30 9.88
CA TYR A 37 -5.44 -9.95 9.38
C TYR A 37 -6.94 -9.75 9.24
N SER A 38 -7.51 -8.74 9.90
CA SER A 38 -8.94 -8.42 9.77
C SER A 38 -9.15 -7.04 9.13
N PHE A 39 -10.05 -6.98 8.16
CA PHE A 39 -10.53 -5.77 7.52
C PHE A 39 -12.02 -5.64 7.80
N ARG A 40 -12.44 -4.55 8.42
CA ARG A 40 -13.84 -4.32 8.76
C ARG A 40 -14.34 -3.02 8.20
N ASN A 41 -15.59 -2.99 7.74
CA ASN A 41 -16.36 -1.76 7.62
C ASN A 41 -17.47 -1.82 8.66
N LEU A 42 -17.40 -0.92 9.63
CA LEU A 42 -18.38 -0.77 10.71
C LEU A 42 -19.32 0.41 10.46
N ASP A 43 -19.08 1.19 9.40
CA ASP A 43 -19.83 2.38 9.08
C ASP A 43 -20.88 2.07 7.99
N GLY A 44 -22.14 2.46 8.23
CA GLY A 44 -23.25 2.32 7.28
C GLY A 44 -24.14 1.09 7.50
N ALA A 45 -25.03 0.82 6.53
CA ALA A 45 -26.08 -0.20 6.64
C ALA A 45 -25.60 -1.66 6.50
N SER A 46 -24.36 -1.87 6.06
CA SER A 46 -23.78 -3.20 5.82
C SER A 46 -22.44 -3.33 6.55
N VAL A 47 -22.37 -4.26 7.50
CA VAL A 47 -21.12 -4.62 8.18
C VAL A 47 -20.32 -5.57 7.29
N ILE A 48 -19.09 -5.18 6.96
CA ILE A 48 -18.12 -6.06 6.32
C ILE A 48 -17.13 -6.51 7.39
N ASP A 49 -16.90 -7.82 7.56
CA ASP A 49 -15.80 -8.37 8.36
C ASP A 49 -15.10 -9.45 7.54
N LYS A 50 -13.90 -9.13 7.05
CA LYS A 50 -13.05 -10.04 6.30
C LYS A 50 -11.84 -10.40 7.14
N ARG A 51 -11.56 -11.69 7.25
CA ARG A 51 -10.39 -12.20 7.95
C ARG A 51 -9.52 -13.00 6.99
N TYR A 52 -8.22 -12.81 7.10
CA TYR A 52 -7.22 -13.51 6.30
C TYR A 52 -6.21 -14.16 7.23
N ALA A 53 -5.90 -15.43 6.98
CA ALA A 53 -5.03 -16.23 7.82
C ALA A 53 -4.07 -17.07 6.97
N ASN A 54 -3.12 -17.72 7.65
CA ASN A 54 -2.13 -18.63 7.06
C ASN A 54 -1.32 -17.98 5.93
N PRO A 55 -0.73 -16.78 6.12
CA PRO A 55 0.10 -16.16 5.10
C PRO A 55 1.21 -17.11 4.63
N GLN A 56 1.30 -17.29 3.31
CA GLN A 56 2.33 -18.10 2.66
C GLN A 56 3.27 -17.18 1.87
N SER A 57 4.57 -17.29 2.13
CA SER A 57 5.60 -16.57 1.38
C SER A 57 5.66 -17.07 -0.07
N ARG A 58 5.71 -16.14 -1.01
CA ARG A 58 5.83 -16.38 -2.46
C ARG A 58 6.71 -15.30 -3.09
N ASN A 59 7.25 -15.58 -4.26
CA ASN A 59 7.78 -14.55 -5.15
C ASN A 59 6.81 -14.42 -6.33
N ASP A 60 6.31 -13.21 -6.58
CA ASP A 60 5.33 -12.95 -7.64
C ASP A 60 5.97 -12.46 -8.95
N GLY A 61 7.29 -12.54 -9.08
CA GLY A 61 8.05 -12.02 -10.23
C GLY A 61 8.46 -10.56 -10.08
N LEU A 62 7.84 -9.80 -9.16
CA LEU A 62 8.23 -8.42 -8.82
C LEU A 62 8.93 -8.32 -7.47
N GLY A 63 8.86 -9.36 -6.64
CA GLY A 63 9.53 -9.46 -5.35
C GLY A 63 8.84 -10.44 -4.41
N SER A 64 9.29 -10.48 -3.16
CA SER A 64 8.66 -11.32 -2.14
C SER A 64 7.32 -10.74 -1.71
N VAL A 65 6.34 -11.62 -1.53
CA VAL A 65 5.02 -11.32 -1.00
C VAL A 65 4.58 -12.40 -0.04
N ARG A 66 3.65 -12.08 0.85
CA ARG A 66 2.93 -13.05 1.67
C ARG A 66 1.47 -13.05 1.29
N VAL A 67 0.91 -14.22 0.98
CA VAL A 67 -0.48 -14.35 0.54
C VAL A 67 -1.27 -15.11 1.59
N ALA A 68 -2.28 -14.46 2.17
CA ALA A 68 -3.22 -15.05 3.11
C ALA A 68 -4.59 -15.25 2.46
N THR A 69 -5.31 -16.29 2.87
CA THR A 69 -6.62 -16.65 2.30
C THR A 69 -7.75 -16.21 3.22
N ASN A 70 -8.90 -15.87 2.63
CA ASN A 70 -10.07 -15.51 3.42
C ASN A 70 -10.57 -16.71 4.23
N VAL A 71 -10.86 -16.45 5.50
CA VAL A 71 -11.44 -17.41 6.44
C VAL A 71 -12.66 -16.82 7.11
N VAL A 72 -13.61 -17.68 7.47
CA VAL A 72 -14.78 -17.35 8.29
C VAL A 72 -14.80 -18.24 9.53
N ARG A 73 -15.49 -17.81 10.59
CA ARG A 73 -15.75 -18.70 11.74
C ARG A 73 -17.00 -19.50 11.46
N ASP A 74 -16.92 -20.82 11.62
CA ASP A 74 -18.09 -21.67 11.63
C ASP A 74 -18.87 -21.54 12.95
N ILE A 75 -19.98 -22.28 13.07
CA ILE A 75 -20.85 -22.29 14.26
C ILE A 75 -20.11 -22.77 15.53
N ASN A 76 -19.02 -23.51 15.38
CA ASN A 76 -18.19 -24.02 16.48
C ASN A 76 -17.01 -23.08 16.79
N GLY A 77 -16.90 -21.95 16.08
CA GLY A 77 -15.84 -20.97 16.22
C GLY A 77 -14.54 -21.30 15.51
N ALA A 78 -14.48 -22.42 14.77
CA ALA A 78 -13.32 -22.85 13.98
C ALA A 78 -13.17 -22.01 12.71
N LEU A 79 -11.92 -21.77 12.29
CA LEU A 79 -11.64 -21.06 11.04
C LEU A 79 -11.78 -22.02 9.86
N VAL A 80 -12.70 -21.72 8.95
CA VAL A 80 -12.95 -22.47 7.71
C VAL A 80 -12.76 -21.57 6.49
N PRO A 81 -12.51 -22.12 5.29
CA PRO A 81 -12.35 -21.31 4.07
C PRO A 81 -13.56 -20.39 3.82
N GLY A 82 -13.26 -19.13 3.49
CA GLY A 82 -14.25 -18.11 3.16
C GLY A 82 -14.51 -17.97 1.66
N ASP A 83 -14.66 -16.74 1.17
CA ASP A 83 -15.10 -16.44 -0.20
C ASP A 83 -14.00 -16.46 -1.28
N SER A 84 -12.92 -17.22 -1.04
CA SER A 84 -11.73 -17.28 -1.91
C SER A 84 -10.99 -15.96 -2.13
N SER A 85 -11.41 -14.84 -1.53
CA SER A 85 -10.64 -13.59 -1.58
C SER A 85 -9.29 -13.77 -0.90
N THR A 86 -8.30 -12.99 -1.36
CA THR A 86 -6.92 -13.07 -0.87
C THR A 86 -6.42 -11.72 -0.42
N LEU A 87 -5.61 -11.76 0.64
CA LEU A 87 -4.79 -10.66 1.09
C LEU A 87 -3.38 -10.91 0.56
N THR A 88 -2.83 -9.96 -0.20
CA THR A 88 -1.42 -9.96 -0.57
C THR A 88 -0.70 -8.88 0.22
N LEU A 89 0.24 -9.28 1.05
CA LEU A 89 1.15 -8.41 1.77
C LEU A 89 2.42 -8.23 0.96
N TYR A 90 2.88 -7.00 0.84
CA TYR A 90 4.07 -6.67 0.09
C TYR A 90 5.28 -6.56 1.01
N ASP A 91 6.32 -7.34 0.70
CA ASP A 91 7.64 -7.12 1.26
C ASP A 91 8.42 -6.33 0.19
N ILE A 92 8.76 -5.06 0.48
CA ILE A 92 9.44 -4.21 -0.50
C ILE A 92 10.92 -4.60 -0.57
N THR A 93 11.21 -5.57 -1.42
CA THR A 93 12.50 -6.28 -1.47
C THR A 93 13.59 -5.62 -2.32
N SER A 94 13.42 -4.42 -2.87
CA SER A 94 14.50 -3.79 -3.67
C SER A 94 15.42 -2.85 -2.88
N VAL A 95 14.98 -2.30 -1.74
CA VAL A 95 15.78 -1.35 -0.94
C VAL A 95 15.79 -1.69 0.56
N LEU A 96 14.82 -2.46 1.07
CA LEU A 96 14.65 -2.74 2.49
C LEU A 96 14.99 -4.21 2.80
N GLN A 97 16.28 -4.53 2.92
CA GLN A 97 16.68 -5.80 3.54
C GLN A 97 16.25 -5.77 5.01
N GLY A 98 15.25 -6.57 5.38
CA GLY A 98 14.70 -6.61 6.74
C GLY A 98 13.30 -6.02 6.89
N GLY A 99 12.69 -5.47 5.82
CA GLY A 99 11.31 -4.98 5.84
C GLY A 99 11.11 -3.61 6.50
N LEU A 100 9.85 -3.21 6.62
CA LEU A 100 9.41 -2.03 7.36
C LEU A 100 9.01 -2.48 8.78
N ASP A 101 9.42 -1.74 9.79
CA ASP A 101 9.17 -2.06 11.20
C ASP A 101 7.79 -1.57 11.63
N TYR A 102 7.34 -0.44 11.07
CA TYR A 102 6.13 0.25 11.48
C TYR A 102 5.04 0.24 10.43
N VAL A 103 5.35 -0.08 9.17
CA VAL A 103 4.40 -0.03 8.06
C VAL A 103 4.13 -1.42 7.49
N GLN A 104 2.86 -1.74 7.26
CA GLN A 104 2.42 -2.85 6.45
C GLN A 104 1.74 -2.34 5.17
N LEU A 105 2.15 -2.93 4.05
CA LEU A 105 1.61 -2.64 2.73
C LEU A 105 0.92 -3.87 2.18
N GLY A 106 -0.11 -3.67 1.36
CA GLY A 106 -0.74 -4.78 0.68
C GLY A 106 -1.88 -4.37 -0.23
N ARG A 107 -2.53 -5.41 -0.73
CA ARG A 107 -3.81 -5.32 -1.43
C ARG A 107 -4.76 -6.40 -0.97
N VAL A 108 -6.05 -6.09 -1.04
CA VAL A 108 -7.13 -7.05 -0.92
C VAL A 108 -7.77 -7.21 -2.30
N SER A 109 -7.86 -8.45 -2.77
CA SER A 109 -8.61 -8.76 -3.99
C SER A 109 -10.12 -8.81 -3.69
N PRO A 110 -10.98 -8.24 -4.53
CA PRO A 110 -12.25 -8.88 -4.81
C PRO A 110 -12.07 -9.93 -5.91
N ASN A 111 -12.85 -11.02 -5.92
CA ASN A 111 -13.01 -11.92 -7.08
C ASN A 111 -14.37 -12.66 -6.98
N PRO A 112 -15.09 -13.04 -8.08
CA PRO A 112 -14.76 -12.97 -9.50
C PRO A 112 -15.88 -12.39 -10.40
N ALA A 113 -15.77 -11.13 -10.80
CA ALA A 113 -16.41 -10.53 -11.99
C ALA A 113 -16.05 -9.03 -12.03
N GLY A 114 -14.82 -8.69 -12.43
CA GLY A 114 -14.47 -7.30 -12.76
C GLY A 114 -14.27 -6.28 -11.62
N GLY A 115 -14.04 -6.71 -10.37
CA GLY A 115 -13.92 -5.78 -9.23
C GLY A 115 -12.50 -5.22 -9.00
N ALA A 116 -12.38 -3.93 -8.69
CA ALA A 116 -11.11 -3.24 -8.45
C ALA A 116 -10.38 -3.71 -7.17
N TYR A 117 -9.06 -3.87 -7.22
CA TYR A 117 -8.24 -4.14 -6.04
C TYR A 117 -8.24 -2.94 -5.09
N THR A 118 -8.30 -3.21 -3.78
CA THR A 118 -8.08 -2.17 -2.76
C THR A 118 -6.64 -2.25 -2.27
N TYR A 119 -5.89 -1.17 -2.45
CA TYR A 119 -4.52 -1.05 -1.95
C TYR A 119 -4.51 -0.32 -0.61
N PHE A 120 -3.65 -0.76 0.31
CA PHE A 120 -3.52 -0.13 1.61
C PHE A 120 -2.06 0.01 2.03
N ALA A 121 -1.81 1.10 2.74
CA ALA A 121 -0.60 1.34 3.50
C ALA A 121 -1.01 1.74 4.92
N VAL A 122 -0.79 0.84 5.87
CA VAL A 122 -1.17 1.02 7.27
C VAL A 122 0.08 1.00 8.12
N GLY A 123 0.21 1.95 9.03
CA GLY A 123 1.31 1.92 9.98
C GLY A 123 0.84 1.90 11.42
N GLN A 124 1.74 1.44 12.29
CA GLN A 124 1.53 1.44 13.72
C GLN A 124 1.77 2.86 14.25
N VAL A 125 0.72 3.45 14.83
CA VAL A 125 0.86 4.71 15.58
C VAL A 125 1.70 4.43 16.81
N GLN A 126 2.85 5.10 16.92
CA GLN A 126 3.69 5.06 18.10
C GLN A 126 3.44 6.30 18.95
N PRO A 127 3.08 6.16 20.24
CA PRO A 127 2.89 7.30 21.14
C PRO A 127 4.14 8.17 21.29
N THR A 128 5.32 7.59 21.04
CA THR A 128 6.62 8.26 21.12
C THR A 128 7.02 8.94 19.82
N MET A 129 6.21 8.87 18.76
CA MET A 129 6.52 9.54 17.50
C MET A 129 6.40 11.06 17.66
N ILE A 130 7.44 11.77 17.27
CA ILE A 130 7.53 13.23 17.31
C ILE A 130 7.95 13.71 15.93
N MET A 131 7.08 14.48 15.29
CA MET A 131 7.41 15.11 14.01
C MET A 131 8.47 16.21 14.22
N PRO A 132 9.59 16.19 13.49
CA PRO A 132 10.55 17.28 13.51
C PRO A 132 9.89 18.57 13.00
N THR A 133 10.38 19.72 13.45
CA THR A 133 9.94 21.05 12.97
C THR A 133 11.00 21.73 12.12
N THR A 134 12.16 21.11 11.97
CA THR A 134 13.31 21.61 11.21
C THR A 134 14.09 20.45 10.60
N GLY A 135 15.00 20.77 9.68
CA GLY A 135 15.85 19.78 9.03
C GLY A 135 15.17 19.04 7.89
N THR A 136 15.93 18.13 7.29
CA THR A 136 15.53 17.33 6.13
C THR A 136 15.83 15.87 6.38
N ALA A 137 14.96 14.98 5.94
CA ALA A 137 15.19 13.54 5.90
C ALA A 137 14.99 13.00 4.49
N GLN A 138 15.87 12.08 4.09
CA GLN A 138 15.76 11.34 2.83
C GLN A 138 15.27 9.94 3.12
N TYR A 139 14.34 9.46 2.29
CA TYR A 139 13.75 8.14 2.39
C TYR A 139 13.90 7.43 1.05
N GLU A 140 14.28 6.16 1.10
CA GLU A 140 14.41 5.30 -0.07
C GLU A 140 13.58 4.02 0.13
N GLY A 141 13.03 3.49 -0.96
CA GLY A 141 12.09 2.40 -0.91
C GLY A 141 11.61 1.98 -2.29
N GLY A 142 10.38 1.50 -2.36
CA GLY A 142 9.76 1.07 -3.61
C GLY A 142 8.26 1.19 -3.60
N THR A 143 7.65 0.84 -4.74
CA THR A 143 6.19 0.76 -4.88
C THR A 143 5.72 -0.62 -5.27
N ARG A 144 4.44 -0.90 -4.98
CA ARG A 144 3.67 -2.01 -5.50
C ARG A 144 2.30 -1.52 -5.91
N GLY A 145 1.86 -1.92 -7.10
CA GLY A 145 0.64 -1.36 -7.68
C GLY A 145 0.09 -2.17 -8.83
N GLN A 146 -0.78 -1.52 -9.58
CA GLN A 146 -1.36 -1.99 -10.81
C GLN A 146 -1.44 -0.85 -11.81
N TYR A 147 -1.07 -1.16 -13.05
CA TYR A 147 -1.45 -0.37 -14.21
C TYR A 147 -2.61 -1.08 -14.92
N ILE A 148 -3.68 -0.35 -15.18
CA ILE A 148 -4.83 -0.80 -15.96
C ILE A 148 -4.83 0.03 -17.24
N ASN A 149 -4.67 -0.58 -18.40
CA ASN A 149 -4.68 0.16 -19.66
C ASN A 149 -6.11 0.57 -20.08
N GLY A 150 -6.26 1.36 -21.14
CA GLY A 150 -7.58 1.77 -21.64
C GLY A 150 -8.49 0.65 -22.12
N ALA A 151 -7.93 -0.54 -22.38
CA ALA A 151 -8.69 -1.74 -22.71
C ALA A 151 -9.13 -2.53 -21.45
N GLY A 152 -8.81 -2.06 -20.25
CA GLY A 152 -9.13 -2.71 -18.98
C GLY A 152 -8.20 -3.86 -18.59
N VAL A 153 -7.11 -4.08 -19.33
CA VAL A 153 -6.13 -5.11 -18.99
C VAL A 153 -5.27 -4.63 -17.83
N SER A 154 -5.23 -5.43 -16.76
CA SER A 154 -4.47 -5.14 -15.55
C SER A 154 -3.10 -5.80 -15.59
N TYR A 155 -2.10 -5.03 -15.20
CA TYR A 155 -0.72 -5.47 -15.02
C TYR A 155 -0.26 -5.12 -13.60
N ALA A 156 0.43 -6.04 -12.93
CA ALA A 156 1.06 -5.73 -11.65
C ALA A 156 2.32 -4.88 -11.88
N THR A 157 2.57 -3.90 -11.02
CA THR A 157 3.71 -3.00 -11.15
C THR A 157 4.54 -2.95 -9.88
N ALA A 158 5.85 -2.74 -10.04
CA ALA A 158 6.77 -2.38 -8.97
C ALA A 158 7.77 -1.34 -9.47
N SER A 159 8.17 -0.41 -8.60
CA SER A 159 9.11 0.67 -8.95
C SER A 159 10.06 0.93 -7.78
N ASP A 160 11.11 1.70 -8.05
CA ASP A 160 11.88 2.37 -7.01
C ASP A 160 11.13 3.63 -6.57
N LEU A 161 11.34 4.05 -5.32
CA LEU A 161 10.68 5.22 -4.74
C LEU A 161 11.66 5.98 -3.85
N SER A 162 11.73 7.30 -4.03
CA SER A 162 12.51 8.20 -3.19
C SER A 162 11.67 9.38 -2.72
N LEU A 163 11.88 9.81 -1.47
CA LEU A 163 11.28 11.03 -0.91
C LEU A 163 12.33 11.85 -0.17
N THR A 164 12.20 13.16 -0.23
CA THR A 164 12.87 14.11 0.65
C THR A 164 11.79 14.90 1.39
N ALA A 165 11.78 14.77 2.72
CA ALA A 165 10.94 15.56 3.59
C ALA A 165 11.76 16.73 4.15
N ASN A 166 11.27 17.95 3.97
CA ASN A 166 11.79 19.14 4.63
C ASN A 166 10.81 19.57 5.71
N PHE A 167 11.15 19.29 6.96
CA PHE A 167 10.29 19.56 8.11
C PHE A 167 10.24 21.04 8.48
N GLY A 168 11.23 21.82 8.08
CA GLY A 168 11.25 23.27 8.29
C GLY A 168 10.30 24.02 7.35
N THR A 169 10.19 23.58 6.10
CA THR A 169 9.27 24.18 5.11
C THR A 169 7.93 23.45 5.00
N GLY A 170 7.81 22.27 5.61
CA GLY A 170 6.64 21.40 5.47
C GLY A 170 6.48 20.81 4.07
N ALA A 171 7.55 20.71 3.28
CA ALA A 171 7.49 20.20 1.91
C ALA A 171 7.97 18.75 1.83
N VAL A 172 7.33 17.95 0.97
CA VAL A 172 7.80 16.63 0.55
C VAL A 172 7.96 16.64 -0.96
N THR A 173 9.15 16.28 -1.44
CA THR A 173 9.42 16.04 -2.86
C THR A 173 9.90 14.61 -3.06
N GLY A 174 9.76 14.07 -4.26
CA GLY A 174 10.25 12.72 -4.53
C GLY A 174 9.95 12.23 -5.93
N SER A 175 10.21 10.96 -6.18
CA SER A 175 9.94 10.33 -7.47
C SER A 175 9.75 8.83 -7.36
N ALA A 176 8.91 8.29 -8.24
CA ALA A 176 8.81 6.87 -8.53
C ALA A 176 9.35 6.58 -9.93
N SER A 177 10.27 5.63 -10.05
CA SER A 177 11.02 5.35 -11.28
C SER A 177 11.34 3.86 -11.44
N ASN A 178 11.93 3.49 -12.58
CA ASN A 178 12.33 2.10 -12.88
C ASN A 178 11.17 1.10 -12.76
N PHE A 179 10.01 1.47 -13.30
CA PHE A 179 8.84 0.61 -13.28
C PHE A 179 9.09 -0.71 -14.01
N ARG A 180 8.78 -1.79 -13.30
CA ARG A 180 8.70 -3.17 -13.79
C ARG A 180 7.24 -3.56 -13.81
N MET A 181 6.84 -4.31 -14.83
CA MET A 181 5.45 -4.68 -15.05
C MET A 181 5.35 -6.14 -15.48
N ILE A 182 4.36 -6.86 -14.93
CA ILE A 182 4.04 -8.23 -15.32
C ILE A 182 2.55 -8.40 -15.58
N ASP A 183 2.19 -9.31 -16.47
CA ASP A 183 0.80 -9.68 -16.72
C ASP A 183 0.26 -10.70 -15.70
N ALA A 184 -0.98 -11.16 -15.91
CA ALA A 184 -1.62 -12.15 -15.03
C ALA A 184 -0.95 -13.54 -15.06
N ASN A 185 -0.12 -13.82 -16.05
CA ASN A 185 0.65 -15.07 -16.20
C ASN A 185 2.09 -14.93 -15.68
N SER A 186 2.40 -13.82 -15.00
CA SER A 186 3.74 -13.47 -14.52
C SER A 186 4.77 -13.27 -15.65
N ALA A 187 4.32 -13.01 -16.88
CA ALA A 187 5.21 -12.67 -17.97
C ALA A 187 5.57 -11.17 -17.89
N SER A 188 6.85 -10.86 -18.17
CA SER A 188 7.32 -9.47 -18.26
C SER A 188 6.54 -8.71 -19.33
N ALA A 189 6.09 -7.51 -18.99
CA ALA A 189 5.36 -6.62 -19.88
C ALA A 189 6.00 -5.23 -19.87
N SER A 190 5.87 -4.52 -21.00
CA SER A 190 6.33 -3.13 -21.11
C SER A 190 5.11 -2.21 -21.17
N PRO A 191 5.08 -1.13 -20.36
CA PRO A 191 3.99 -0.18 -20.46
C PRO A 191 4.10 0.57 -21.80
N PRO A 192 2.97 0.89 -22.47
CA PRO A 192 2.98 1.64 -23.72
C PRO A 192 3.48 3.08 -23.53
N TYR A 193 3.46 3.58 -22.30
CA TYR A 193 3.91 4.92 -21.91
C TYR A 193 4.73 4.85 -20.62
N SER A 194 5.49 5.91 -20.34
CA SER A 194 6.26 6.00 -19.10
C SER A 194 5.33 6.05 -17.88
N LEU A 195 5.56 5.16 -16.93
CA LEU A 195 4.84 5.15 -15.64
C LEU A 195 5.55 6.00 -14.57
N ASN A 196 6.73 6.56 -14.87
CA ASN A 196 7.51 7.35 -13.92
C ASN A 196 6.78 8.66 -13.59
N PHE A 197 6.83 9.07 -12.32
CA PHE A 197 6.24 10.33 -11.86
C PHE A 197 7.07 10.96 -10.74
N ASN A 198 7.00 12.29 -10.66
CA ASN A 198 7.54 13.09 -9.57
C ASN A 198 6.43 13.40 -8.56
N ILE A 199 6.82 13.58 -7.30
CA ILE A 199 5.92 13.87 -6.19
C ILE A 199 6.22 15.29 -5.68
N THR A 200 5.15 16.05 -5.42
CA THR A 200 5.21 17.32 -4.68
C THR A 200 4.03 17.37 -3.72
N ALA A 201 4.32 17.39 -2.42
CA ALA A 201 3.33 17.29 -1.36
C ALA A 201 3.66 18.21 -0.17
N THR A 202 2.67 18.43 0.68
CA THR A 202 2.78 19.26 1.88
C THR A 202 2.52 18.41 3.12
N ILE A 203 3.33 18.62 4.16
CA ILE A 203 3.23 17.97 5.46
C ILE A 203 2.13 18.64 6.28
N SER A 204 1.26 17.83 6.88
CA SER A 204 0.25 18.23 7.86
C SER A 204 0.23 17.22 9.00
N GLY A 205 0.77 17.62 10.15
CA GLY A 205 1.02 16.68 11.25
C GLY A 205 1.99 15.57 10.82
N ALA A 206 1.58 14.31 11.02
CA ALA A 206 2.35 13.14 10.57
C ALA A 206 1.98 12.66 9.16
N SER A 207 1.11 13.39 8.46
CA SER A 207 0.64 13.04 7.11
C SER A 207 1.22 14.00 6.08
N PHE A 208 1.18 13.60 4.82
CA PHE A 208 1.45 14.47 3.69
C PHE A 208 0.53 14.13 2.52
N SER A 209 0.17 15.13 1.72
CA SER A 209 -0.67 14.94 0.54
C SER A 209 -0.26 15.89 -0.57
N GLY A 210 -0.42 15.49 -1.82
CA GLY A 210 -0.04 16.34 -2.94
C GLY A 210 -0.24 15.70 -4.31
N ALA A 211 0.45 16.27 -5.30
CA ALA A 211 0.36 15.86 -6.68
C ALA A 211 1.47 14.86 -7.04
N ALA A 212 1.11 13.91 -7.91
CA ALA A 212 2.07 13.12 -8.68
C ALA A 212 1.97 13.51 -10.16
N THR A 213 3.11 13.86 -10.76
CA THR A 213 3.18 14.36 -12.13
C THR A 213 4.31 13.67 -12.89
N GLY A 214 3.96 12.98 -13.96
CA GLY A 214 4.87 12.38 -14.94
C GLY A 214 4.56 12.88 -16.35
N SER A 215 5.29 12.38 -17.35
CA SER A 215 5.07 12.75 -18.75
C SER A 215 3.78 12.17 -19.34
N ALA A 216 3.36 11.02 -18.81
CA ALA A 216 2.16 10.31 -19.26
C ALA A 216 1.20 9.94 -18.12
N MET A 217 1.52 10.27 -16.86
CA MET A 217 0.71 9.92 -15.69
C MET A 217 0.56 11.14 -14.79
N THR A 218 -0.66 11.47 -14.37
CA THR A 218 -0.91 12.55 -13.40
C THR A 218 -1.96 12.15 -12.38
N GLY A 219 -1.83 12.62 -11.16
CA GLY A 219 -2.82 12.35 -10.12
C GLY A 219 -2.37 12.84 -8.75
N ALA A 220 -2.80 12.11 -7.74
CA ALA A 220 -2.57 12.46 -6.35
C ALA A 220 -1.77 11.39 -5.61
N VAL A 221 -1.10 11.84 -4.56
CA VAL A 221 -0.51 10.99 -3.54
C VAL A 221 -0.98 11.44 -2.16
N ASP A 222 -1.19 10.45 -1.31
CA ASP A 222 -1.46 10.63 0.10
C ASP A 222 -0.50 9.74 0.87
N GLY A 223 0.09 10.24 1.95
CA GLY A 223 1.11 9.52 2.68
C GLY A 223 1.19 9.92 4.14
N ALA A 224 1.99 9.18 4.88
CA ALA A 224 2.24 9.41 6.28
C ALA A 224 3.63 8.93 6.70
N PHE A 225 4.10 9.51 7.78
CA PHE A 225 5.35 9.23 8.47
C PHE A 225 5.11 8.32 9.67
N TYR A 226 6.07 7.44 9.93
CA TYR A 226 6.01 6.43 11.01
C TYR A 226 7.38 6.25 11.66
N GLY A 227 7.40 5.82 12.91
CA GLY A 227 8.63 5.58 13.67
C GLY A 227 8.44 5.73 15.18
N ALA A 228 9.44 5.34 15.96
CA ALA A 228 9.54 5.67 17.38
C ALA A 228 10.53 6.82 17.56
N GLY A 229 10.08 7.97 18.08
CA GLY A 229 10.86 9.21 18.06
C GLY A 229 10.69 9.95 16.72
N ALA A 230 11.80 10.31 16.06
CA ALA A 230 11.73 10.91 14.73
C ALA A 230 11.24 9.89 13.69
N PRO A 231 10.57 10.32 12.60
CA PRO A 231 10.10 9.39 11.59
C PRO A 231 11.23 8.69 10.85
N THR A 232 11.29 7.37 10.99
CA THR A 232 12.25 6.49 10.30
C THR A 232 11.64 5.84 9.07
N GLU A 233 10.32 5.89 8.92
CA GLU A 233 9.59 5.28 7.81
C GLU A 233 8.54 6.22 7.24
N ALA A 234 8.24 6.03 5.97
CA ALA A 234 7.15 6.70 5.29
C ALA A 234 6.39 5.70 4.43
N ALA A 235 5.10 5.90 4.30
CA ALA A 235 4.26 5.14 3.38
C ALA A 235 3.37 6.09 2.59
N LEU A 236 3.04 5.72 1.37
CA LEU A 236 2.11 6.47 0.54
C LEU A 236 1.20 5.56 -0.27
N GLY A 237 0.04 6.08 -0.62
CA GLY A 237 -0.81 5.59 -1.71
C GLY A 237 -0.77 6.57 -2.87
N PHE A 238 -0.95 6.05 -4.08
CA PHE A 238 -1.04 6.86 -5.28
C PHE A 238 -2.20 6.41 -6.17
N SER A 239 -2.82 7.36 -6.87
CA SER A 239 -3.81 7.12 -7.91
C SER A 239 -3.61 8.13 -9.03
N LEU A 240 -3.12 7.65 -10.17
CA LEU A 240 -2.79 8.45 -11.34
C LEU A 240 -3.61 7.97 -12.54
N ASN A 241 -3.97 8.93 -13.39
CA ASN A 241 -4.58 8.68 -14.69
C ASN A 241 -3.57 8.97 -15.78
N GLU A 242 -3.69 8.24 -16.88
CA GLU A 242 -2.87 8.45 -18.06
C GLU A 242 -3.24 9.74 -18.77
N THR A 243 -2.25 10.57 -19.09
CA THR A 243 -2.39 11.84 -19.80
C THR A 243 -2.02 11.61 -21.28
N GLY A 244 -3.01 11.50 -22.17
CA GLY A 244 -2.74 11.25 -23.59
C GLY A 244 -3.82 10.52 -24.39
N GLY A 245 -4.98 10.24 -23.79
CA GLY A 245 -6.12 9.63 -24.48
C GLY A 245 -6.16 8.09 -24.45
N GLY A 246 -5.11 7.42 -23.94
CA GLY A 246 -5.10 5.97 -23.78
C GLY A 246 -5.93 5.45 -22.59
N GLY A 247 -6.48 6.33 -21.75
CA GLY A 247 -7.46 5.98 -20.71
C GLY A 247 -6.94 5.09 -19.59
N GLY A 248 -5.62 4.90 -19.48
CA GLY A 248 -5.01 4.06 -18.46
C GLY A 248 -5.05 4.67 -17.05
N LYS A 249 -4.84 3.81 -16.05
CA LYS A 249 -4.82 4.17 -14.64
C LYS A 249 -3.72 3.42 -13.91
N LEU A 250 -2.97 4.12 -13.06
CA LEU A 250 -1.95 3.54 -12.19
C LEU A 250 -2.33 3.80 -10.73
N VAL A 251 -2.50 2.73 -9.97
CA VAL A 251 -2.81 2.77 -8.55
C VAL A 251 -1.85 1.89 -7.78
N GLY A 252 -1.57 2.26 -6.54
CA GLY A 252 -0.71 1.44 -5.70
C GLY A 252 -0.30 2.13 -4.42
N VAL A 253 0.67 1.50 -3.76
CA VAL A 253 1.25 1.96 -2.50
C VAL A 253 2.75 1.90 -2.57
N GLY A 254 3.40 2.71 -1.73
CA GLY A 254 4.84 2.71 -1.55
C GLY A 254 5.19 2.72 -0.07
N GLY A 255 6.37 2.17 0.24
CA GLY A 255 6.97 2.22 1.56
C GLY A 255 8.44 2.53 1.44
N LEU A 256 8.92 3.36 2.36
CA LEU A 256 10.28 3.85 2.40
C LEU A 256 10.81 3.87 3.83
N ARG A 257 12.13 3.81 3.96
CA ARG A 257 12.86 4.00 5.23
C ARG A 257 13.87 5.13 5.07
N THR A 258 14.15 5.84 6.15
CA THR A 258 15.20 6.85 6.19
C THR A 258 16.55 6.24 5.86
N ARG A 259 17.35 6.98 5.09
CA ARG A 259 18.74 6.65 4.81
C ARG A 259 19.68 7.10 5.93
#